data_AF-A0A6I1ZY32-F1
#
_entry.id   AF-A0A6I1ZY32-F1
#
_cell.length_a   1.000
_cell.length_b   1.000
_cell.length_c   1.000
_cell.angle_alpha   90.00
_cell.angle_beta   90.00
_cell.angle_gamma   90.00
#
_symmetry.space_group_name_H-M   'P 1'
#
loop_
_entity.id
_entity.type
_entity.pdbx_description
1 polymer ?
#
loop_
_entity_poly.entity_id
_entity_poly.type
_entity_poly.pdbx_seq_one_letter_code
_entity_poly.pdbx_strand_id
1 'polypeptide(L)'
;MKWFSVPFMVLLVALMVYATTGLPDRADPQAPANVHVSPFYIENSVKDTHTPNVVTAVLADYRGYDTLGEAVVIFTAGLACVLILMKRKANDKATVSKHHRSDHL
;
A
#
# COMPACT_ATOMS: atom_id res chain seq x y z
N MET A 1 -29.98 -10.27 -0.49
CA MET A 1 -29.35 -9.00 -0.06
C MET A 1 -28.16 -8.53 -0.93
N LYS A 2 -27.60 -9.34 -1.85
CA LYS A 2 -26.50 -8.90 -2.75
C LYS A 2 -26.94 -7.91 -3.86
N TRP A 3 -28.24 -7.82 -4.10
CA TRP A 3 -28.82 -6.99 -5.18
C TRP A 3 -28.73 -5.48 -4.91
N PHE A 4 -28.52 -5.06 -3.65
CA PHE A 4 -28.26 -3.66 -3.28
C PHE A 4 -26.79 -3.26 -3.49
N SER A 5 -25.86 -4.21 -3.47
CA SER A 5 -24.43 -3.93 -3.65
C SER A 5 -24.09 -3.55 -5.09
N VAL A 6 -24.80 -4.11 -6.06
CA VAL A 6 -24.60 -3.84 -7.49
C VAL A 6 -24.89 -2.38 -7.86
N PRO A 7 -26.07 -1.80 -7.58
CA PRO A 7 -26.34 -0.39 -7.91
C PRO A 7 -25.42 0.57 -7.15
N PHE A 8 -25.06 0.25 -5.90
CA PHE A 8 -24.08 1.04 -5.15
C PHE A 8 -22.68 1.03 -5.80
N MET A 9 -22.22 -0.14 -6.27
CA MET A 9 -20.93 -0.25 -6.97
C MET A 9 -20.95 0.50 -8.31
N VAL A 10 -22.04 0.39 -9.07
CA VAL A 10 -22.22 1.15 -10.32
C VAL A 10 -22.20 2.65 -10.07
N LEU A 11 -22.88 3.10 -9.01
CA LEU A 11 -22.88 4.51 -8.60
C LEU A 11 -21.46 4.99 -8.24
N LEU A 12 -20.72 4.20 -7.46
CA LEU A 12 -19.34 4.53 -7.09
C LEU A 12 -18.43 4.62 -8.31
N VAL A 13 -18.55 3.67 -9.25
CA VAL A 13 -17.77 3.69 -10.50
C VAL A 13 -18.13 4.92 -11.34
N ALA A 14 -19.43 5.22 -11.49
CA ALA A 14 -19.88 6.41 -12.21
C ALA A 14 -19.34 7.71 -11.57
N LEU A 15 -19.34 7.78 -10.24
CA LEU A 15 -18.77 8.90 -9.49
C LEU A 15 -17.26 9.04 -9.73
N MET A 16 -16.51 7.93 -9.71
CA MET A 16 -15.07 7.93 -10.00
C MET A 16 -14.78 8.38 -11.43
N VAL A 17 -15.56 7.90 -12.41
CA VAL A 17 -15.44 8.34 -13.81
C VAL A 17 -15.77 9.83 -13.94
N TYR A 18 -16.83 10.31 -13.30
CA TYR A 18 -17.16 11.73 -13.26
C TYR A 18 -16.03 12.58 -12.66
N ALA A 19 -15.41 12.12 -11.56
CA ALA A 19 -14.28 12.83 -10.96
C ALA A 19 -13.09 12.99 -11.92
N THR A 20 -12.90 12.06 -12.87
CA THR A 20 -11.81 12.18 -13.87
C THR A 20 -11.98 13.36 -14.82
N THR A 21 -13.21 13.87 -15.03
CA THR A 21 -13.43 15.04 -15.89
C THR A 21 -12.96 16.34 -15.24
N GLY A 22 -12.64 16.32 -13.94
CA GLY A 22 -12.05 17.45 -13.22
C GLY A 22 -10.52 17.47 -13.22
N LEU A 23 -9.87 16.47 -13.83
CA LEU A 23 -8.41 16.44 -13.95
C LEU A 23 -7.93 17.35 -15.10
N PRO A 24 -6.72 17.93 -14.99
CA PRO A 24 -6.10 18.63 -16.10
C PRO A 24 -5.99 17.76 -17.35
N ASP A 25 -5.98 18.41 -18.52
CA ASP A 25 -5.78 17.72 -19.79
C ASP A 25 -4.44 16.98 -19.81
N ARG A 26 -4.41 15.86 -20.55
CA ARG A 26 -3.18 15.08 -20.68
C ARG A 26 -2.09 15.92 -21.34
N ALA A 27 -0.90 15.88 -20.75
CA ALA A 27 0.26 16.63 -21.19
C ALA A 27 0.08 18.17 -21.19
N ASP A 28 -0.90 18.69 -20.43
CA ASP A 28 -1.03 20.13 -20.22
C ASP A 28 0.22 20.69 -19.51
N PRO A 29 0.99 21.59 -20.15
CA PRO A 29 2.15 22.22 -19.52
C PRO A 29 1.78 23.10 -18.32
N GLN A 30 0.52 23.57 -18.26
CA GLN A 30 0.01 24.41 -17.18
C GLN A 30 -0.62 23.61 -16.04
N ALA A 31 -0.59 22.27 -16.10
CA ALA A 31 -1.05 21.44 -15.01
C ALA A 31 -0.28 21.79 -13.71
N PRO A 32 -0.96 21.91 -12.55
CA PRO A 32 -0.32 22.31 -11.28
C PRO A 32 0.91 21.49 -10.90
N ALA A 33 0.92 20.18 -11.21
CA ALA A 33 2.06 19.31 -10.97
C ALA A 33 3.29 19.71 -11.81
N ASN A 34 3.08 20.15 -13.06
CA ASN A 34 4.13 20.47 -14.02
C ASN A 34 4.73 21.87 -13.79
N VAL A 35 3.95 22.82 -13.27
CA VAL A 35 4.40 24.20 -13.06
C VAL A 35 5.05 24.44 -11.70
N HIS A 36 4.74 23.61 -10.70
CA HIS A 36 5.17 23.85 -9.32
C HIS A 36 6.04 22.72 -8.77
N VAL A 37 5.51 21.49 -8.75
CA VAL A 37 6.14 20.38 -8.01
C VAL A 37 7.28 19.74 -8.80
N SER A 38 7.05 19.44 -10.09
CA SER A 38 8.05 18.79 -10.93
C SER A 38 9.33 19.63 -11.10
N PRO A 39 9.27 20.93 -11.44
CA PRO A 39 10.49 21.74 -11.58
C PRO A 39 11.27 21.82 -10.27
N PHE A 40 10.58 21.99 -9.14
CA PHE A 40 11.21 22.05 -7.82
C PHE A 40 12.06 20.80 -7.53
N TYR A 41 11.49 19.60 -7.72
CA TYR A 41 12.23 18.37 -7.47
C TYR A 41 13.37 18.15 -8.47
N ILE A 42 13.19 18.49 -9.75
CA ILE A 42 14.24 18.35 -10.77
C ILE A 42 15.44 19.26 -10.47
N GLU A 43 15.19 20.50 -10.04
CA GLU A 43 16.24 21.51 -9.84
C GLU A 43 16.94 21.43 -8.48
N ASN A 44 16.28 20.87 -7.46
CA ASN A 44 16.76 20.90 -6.07
C ASN A 44 17.11 19.53 -5.48
N SER A 45 16.66 18.40 -6.04
CA SER A 45 16.87 17.08 -5.41
C SER A 45 18.34 16.78 -5.11
N VAL A 46 19.25 17.07 -6.04
CA VAL A 46 20.68 16.80 -5.86
C VAL A 46 21.29 17.73 -4.81
N LYS A 47 20.80 18.97 -4.71
CA LYS A 47 21.28 19.95 -3.75
C LYS A 47 20.82 19.62 -2.33
N ASP A 48 19.56 19.22 -2.20
CA ASP A 48 18.90 19.01 -0.90
C ASP A 48 19.25 17.64 -0.31
N THR A 49 19.38 16.61 -1.15
CA THR A 49 19.48 15.22 -0.68
C THR A 49 20.77 14.51 -1.10
N HIS A 50 21.63 15.19 -1.87
CA HIS A 50 22.86 14.61 -2.43
C HIS A 50 22.66 13.33 -3.24
N THR A 51 21.42 13.06 -3.67
CA THR A 51 21.06 11.86 -4.43
C THR A 51 20.82 12.24 -5.89
N PRO A 52 21.55 11.65 -6.86
CA PRO A 52 21.38 11.99 -8.28
C PRO A 52 20.06 11.45 -8.86
N ASN A 53 19.46 10.45 -8.23
CA ASN A 53 18.17 9.90 -8.64
C ASN A 53 17.01 10.68 -7.99
N VAL A 54 16.34 11.52 -8.79
CA VAL A 54 15.20 12.33 -8.36
C VAL A 54 14.08 11.47 -7.76
N VAL A 55 13.79 10.30 -8.32
CA VAL A 55 12.71 9.43 -7.83
C VAL A 55 13.05 8.92 -6.43
N THR A 56 14.27 8.45 -6.22
CA THR A 56 14.72 8.01 -4.90
C THR A 56 14.72 9.16 -3.90
N ALA A 57 15.18 10.35 -4.30
CA ALA A 57 15.15 11.54 -3.46
C ALA A 57 13.72 11.93 -3.04
N VAL A 58 12.76 11.84 -3.96
CA VAL A 58 11.35 12.11 -3.66
C VAL A 58 10.79 11.06 -2.70
N LEU A 59 11.00 9.77 -2.94
CA LEU A 59 10.40 8.71 -2.12
C LEU A 59 11.05 8.58 -0.74
N ALA A 60 12.37 8.75 -0.63
CA ALA A 60 13.10 8.53 0.61
C ALA A 60 13.25 9.80 1.45
N ASP A 61 13.52 10.95 0.82
CA ASP A 61 13.85 12.19 1.53
C ASP A 61 12.63 13.13 1.61
N TYR A 62 12.07 13.58 0.47
CA TYR A 62 10.97 14.55 0.48
C TYR A 62 9.64 13.96 0.98
N ARG A 63 9.35 12.70 0.61
CA ARG A 63 8.12 11.97 0.97
C ARG A 63 8.42 10.68 1.72
N GLY A 64 9.48 10.68 2.53
CA GLY A 64 9.92 9.54 3.33
C GLY A 64 8.84 8.99 4.27
N TYR A 65 7.92 9.83 4.76
CA TYR A 65 6.81 9.39 5.61
C TYR A 65 5.81 8.48 4.90
N ASP A 66 5.52 8.71 3.61
CA ASP A 66 4.62 7.87 2.84
C ASP A 66 5.24 6.47 2.68
N THR A 67 6.53 6.41 2.30
CA THR A 67 7.30 5.17 2.17
C THR A 67 7.53 4.45 3.51
N LEU A 68 7.71 5.19 4.61
CA LEU A 68 7.78 4.62 5.96
C LEU A 68 6.45 3.95 6.32
N GLY A 69 5.32 4.58 6.00
CA GLY A 69 4.00 4.00 6.17
C GLY A 69 3.83 2.70 5.39
N GLU A 70 4.24 2.67 4.12
CA GLU A 70 4.25 1.45 3.30
C GLU A 70 5.10 0.34 3.94
N ALA A 71 6.30 0.66 4.41
CA ALA A 71 7.18 -0.29 5.08
C ALA A 71 6.56 -0.86 6.36
N VAL A 72 5.89 -0.02 7.16
CA VAL A 72 5.16 -0.45 8.38
C VAL A 72 4.00 -1.38 8.02
N VAL A 73 3.22 -1.08 6.97
CA VAL A 73 2.12 -1.94 6.51
C VAL A 73 2.64 -3.32 6.07
N ILE A 74 3.70 -3.36 5.25
CA ILE A 74 4.27 -4.62 4.78
C ILE A 74 4.88 -5.41 5.95
N PHE A 75 5.59 -4.73 6.85
CA PHE A 75 6.19 -5.35 8.03
C PHE A 75 5.12 -5.96 8.95
N THR A 76 4.04 -5.22 9.24
CA THR A 76 2.94 -5.71 10.08
C THR A 76 2.19 -6.86 9.43
N ALA A 77 1.94 -6.82 8.11
CA ALA A 77 1.36 -7.93 7.38
C ALA A 77 2.25 -9.18 7.43
N GLY A 78 3.56 -9.03 7.22
CA GLY A 78 4.54 -10.11 7.32
C GLY A 78 4.60 -10.71 8.72
N LEU A 79 4.64 -9.87 9.76
CA LEU A 79 4.63 -10.30 11.15
C LEU A 79 3.34 -11.06 11.49
N ALA A 80 2.18 -10.57 11.05
CA ALA A 80 0.90 -11.25 11.23
C ALA A 80 0.92 -12.66 10.59
N CYS A 81 1.47 -12.78 9.38
CA CYS A 81 1.60 -14.08 8.71
C CYS A 81 2.48 -15.05 9.51
N VAL A 82 3.64 -14.60 9.99
CA VAL A 82 4.54 -15.42 10.82
C VAL A 82 3.85 -15.89 12.09
N LEU A 83 3.18 -15.00 12.81
CA LEU A 83 2.46 -15.32 14.04
C LEU A 83 1.34 -16.34 13.82
N ILE A 84 0.57 -16.20 12.74
CA ILE A 84 -0.49 -17.14 12.37
C ILE A 84 0.11 -18.53 12.08
N LEU A 85 1.20 -18.60 11.30
CA LEU A 85 1.84 -19.86 10.95
C LEU A 85 2.46 -20.56 12.16
N MET A 86 3.09 -19.80 13.06
CA MET A 86 3.63 -20.34 14.32
C MET A 86 2.53 -20.93 15.20
N LYS A 87 1.38 -20.24 15.31
CA LYS A 87 0.23 -20.73 16.09
C LYS A 87 -0.37 -22.02 15.52
N ARG A 88 -0.45 -22.14 14.18
CA ARG A 88 -0.92 -23.39 13.53
C ARG A 88 -0.02 -24.58 13.85
N LYS A 89 1.31 -24.42 13.73
CA LYS A 89 2.28 -25.48 14.07
C LYS A 89 2.17 -25.96 15.53
N ALA A 90 1.89 -25.05 16.47
CA ALA A 90 1.70 -25.40 17.87
C ALA A 90 0.41 -26.21 18.11
N ASN A 91 -0.69 -25.81 17.47
CA ASN A 91 -1.98 -26.52 17.57
C ASN A 91 -1.92 -27.92 16.94
N ASP A 92 -1.20 -28.08 15.82
CA ASP A 92 -1.03 -29.38 15.16
C ASP A 92 -0.30 -30.37 16.09
N LYS A 93 0.78 -29.93 16.75
CA LYS A 93 1.51 -30.76 17.74
C LYS A 93 0.63 -31.17 18.93
N ALA A 94 -0.17 -30.25 19.45
CA ALA A 94 -1.07 -30.54 20.57
C ALA A 94 -2.17 -31.55 20.19
N THR A 95 -2.66 -31.49 18.96
CA THR A 95 -3.68 -32.41 18.43
C THR A 95 -3.11 -33.82 18.25
N VAL A 96 -1.92 -33.95 17.66
CA VAL A 96 -1.24 -35.25 17.50
C VAL A 96 -0.93 -35.89 18.85
N SER A 97 -0.47 -35.11 19.83
CA SER A 97 -0.18 -35.60 21.18
C SER A 97 -1.43 -36.14 21.91
N LYS A 98 -2.59 -35.47 21.78
CA LYS A 98 -3.85 -35.96 22.36
C LYS A 98 -4.32 -37.27 21.73
N HIS A 99 -4.25 -37.38 20.40
CA HIS A 99 -4.68 -38.59 19.69
C HIS A 99 -3.80 -39.79 20.06
N HIS A 100 -2.48 -39.62 20.11
CA HIS A 100 -1.58 -40.71 20.52
C HIS A 100 -1.87 -41.21 21.95
N ARG A 101 -2.32 -40.34 22.86
CA ARG A 101 -2.63 -40.72 24.24
C ARG A 101 -3.98 -41.42 24.41
N SER A 102 -4.94 -41.22 23.51
CA SER A 102 -6.23 -41.93 23.53
C SER A 102 -6.12 -43.36 23.02
N ASP A 103 -5.14 -43.66 22.15
CA ASP A 103 -5.01 -44.98 21.53
C ASP A 103 -4.35 -46.02 22.47
N HIS A 104 -3.83 -45.59 23.62
CA HIS A 104 -3.23 -46.44 24.66
C HIS A 104 -4.14 -46.68 25.88
N LEU A 105 -5.44 -46.36 25.77
CA LEU A 105 -6.47 -46.62 26.78
C LEU A 105 -7.56 -47.54 26.21
#